data_AF-R5I4U8-F1
#
_entry.id   AF-R5I4U8-F1
#
_cell.length_a   1.000
_cell.length_b   1.000
_cell.length_c   1.000
_cell.angle_alpha   90.00
_cell.angle_beta   90.00
_cell.angle_gamma   90.00
#
_symmetry.space_group_name_H-M   'P 1'
#
loop_
_entity.id
_entity.type
_entity.pdbx_description
1 polymer ?
#
loop_
_entity_poly.entity_id
_entity_poly.type
_entity_poly.pdbx_seq_one_letter_code
_entity_poly.pdbx_strand_id
1 'polypeptide(L)'
;MKRAASIAALLVLGMIAYTQYAEAQEVAKSLEDHVKYLSSVSLEGRKAGSPGETAAAEYMFDCLSEAGVTMLTPRSGQDFYIVAEEGTDTVYSRNIVGIVEGYDSLLRNQYIVVGANLDHIGLNTLTINGKPVTQIFPGANDNASGIASVIEVAKRVASSAFFFRRSVVFVGFGAKEEGTAGSWYFANRAFPEIDSVSMMLDLRMLGKSGPVNPFTYYTGVPNPEINRMVYGLSETGAFYVPYAGEGVMPSGDYLPFYEKQIPVMLLTTGPDRNNRTVRDGADLLDYETMDYICDFVYHLIREAANTDLMIERPLAVEEKVETGVSLQGEERVYSPYEVDEEPQFFKGDAGTFLNEWVYTYLRYPDIPLSQGIQGTVTVEFVVEKDGSVTNVRAVRGDDQYLEDEAVRVISASPKWKPGVLGGQKVRVKYSVPVEFRLRMRK
;
A
#
# COMPACT_ATOMS: atom_id res chain seq x y z
N MET A 1 -51.95 19.40 17.05
CA MET A 1 -51.09 18.24 17.36
C MET A 1 -50.13 17.88 16.22
N LYS A 2 -50.59 17.52 15.01
CA LYS A 2 -49.71 17.12 13.90
C LYS A 2 -48.62 18.16 13.52
N ARG A 3 -48.96 19.46 13.45
CA ARG A 3 -47.98 20.53 13.15
C ARG A 3 -46.93 20.73 14.25
N ALA A 4 -47.29 20.57 15.51
CA ALA A 4 -46.35 20.68 16.63
C ALA A 4 -45.38 19.48 16.65
N ALA A 5 -45.86 18.28 16.33
CA ALA A 5 -45.02 17.09 16.17
C ALA A 5 -44.04 17.21 14.99
N SER A 6 -44.46 17.79 13.86
CA SER A 6 -43.58 18.04 12.70
C SER A 6 -42.50 19.08 12.99
N ILE A 7 -42.82 20.15 13.72
CA ILE A 7 -41.84 21.17 14.12
C ILE A 7 -40.85 20.58 15.13
N ALA A 8 -41.31 19.79 16.10
CA ALA A 8 -40.44 19.09 17.04
C ALA A 8 -39.48 18.11 16.32
N ALA A 9 -39.98 17.35 15.34
CA ALA A 9 -39.14 16.44 14.54
C ALA A 9 -38.07 17.19 13.72
N LEU A 10 -38.43 18.33 13.10
CA LEU A 10 -37.48 19.18 12.37
C LEU A 10 -36.42 19.79 13.29
N LEU A 11 -36.80 20.22 14.49
CA LEU A 11 -35.85 20.74 15.48
C LEU A 11 -34.90 19.65 15.99
N VAL A 12 -35.39 18.43 16.21
CA VAL A 12 -34.56 17.28 16.59
C VAL A 12 -33.60 16.91 15.47
N LEU A 13 -34.06 16.83 14.22
CA LEU A 13 -33.20 16.59 13.06
C LEU A 13 -32.15 17.70 12.89
N GLY A 14 -32.53 18.96 13.07
CA GLY A 14 -31.61 20.09 13.03
C GLY A 14 -30.55 20.05 14.14
N MET A 15 -30.94 19.64 15.36
CA MET A 15 -30.00 19.45 16.47
C MET A 15 -29.04 18.30 16.20
N ILE A 16 -29.52 17.15 15.69
CA ILE A 16 -28.67 16.00 15.35
C ILE A 16 -27.67 16.38 14.26
N ALA A 17 -28.12 17.06 13.21
CA ALA A 17 -27.23 17.53 12.14
C ALA A 17 -26.20 18.54 12.66
N TYR A 18 -26.60 19.45 13.56
CA TYR A 18 -25.69 20.41 14.17
C TYR A 18 -24.64 19.72 15.05
N THR A 19 -25.02 18.74 15.86
CA THR A 19 -24.07 17.98 16.69
C THR A 19 -23.08 17.18 15.84
N GLN A 20 -23.55 16.52 14.78
CA GLN A 20 -22.66 15.80 13.85
C GLN A 20 -21.67 16.74 13.15
N TYR A 21 -22.16 17.92 12.72
CA TYR A 21 -21.29 18.93 12.10
C TYR A 21 -20.23 19.46 13.08
N ALA A 22 -20.61 19.71 14.33
CA ALA A 22 -19.68 20.19 15.35
C ALA A 22 -18.61 19.14 15.69
N GLU A 23 -19.00 17.86 15.79
CA GLU A 23 -18.08 16.74 16.03
C GLU A 23 -17.09 16.56 14.88
N ALA A 24 -17.54 16.63 13.63
CA ALA A 24 -16.67 16.57 12.45
C ALA A 24 -15.62 17.72 12.44
N GLN A 25 -16.03 18.94 12.78
CA GLN A 25 -15.10 20.06 12.94
C GLN A 25 -14.07 19.83 14.05
N GLU A 26 -14.47 19.17 15.14
CA GLU A 26 -13.57 18.87 16.24
C GLU A 26 -12.50 17.83 15.84
N VAL A 27 -12.87 16.79 15.09
CA VAL A 27 -11.92 15.79 14.61
C VAL A 27 -10.97 16.35 13.55
N ALA A 28 -11.49 17.09 12.56
CA ALA A 28 -10.64 17.75 11.56
C ALA A 28 -9.58 18.65 12.23
N LYS A 29 -9.97 19.38 13.29
CA LYS A 29 -9.03 20.17 14.08
C LYS A 29 -8.04 19.32 14.86
N SER A 30 -8.47 18.21 15.45
CA SER A 30 -7.59 17.28 16.16
C SER A 30 -6.52 16.70 15.21
N LEU A 31 -6.94 16.30 14.00
CA LEU A 31 -6.03 15.87 12.92
C LEU A 31 -5.01 16.96 12.56
N GLU A 32 -5.47 18.22 12.44
CA GLU A 32 -4.59 19.36 12.20
C GLU A 32 -3.56 19.56 13.31
N ASP A 33 -3.98 19.47 14.57
CA ASP A 33 -3.09 19.61 15.73
C ASP A 33 -2.05 18.48 15.77
N HIS A 34 -2.46 17.23 15.49
CA HIS A 34 -1.55 16.08 15.36
C HIS A 34 -0.51 16.30 14.25
N VAL A 35 -0.95 16.67 13.04
CA VAL A 35 -0.04 16.88 11.91
C VAL A 35 0.91 18.05 12.18
N LYS A 36 0.42 19.16 12.76
CA LYS A 36 1.25 20.32 13.10
C LYS A 36 2.34 19.98 14.10
N TYR A 37 2.02 19.19 15.13
CA TYR A 37 3.03 18.72 16.07
C TYR A 37 4.05 17.82 15.37
N LEU A 38 3.57 16.78 14.69
CA LEU A 38 4.42 15.76 14.07
C LEU A 38 5.36 16.37 13.02
N SER A 39 4.87 17.31 12.21
CA SER A 39 5.64 18.02 11.18
C SER A 39 6.32 19.31 11.67
N SER A 40 6.34 19.56 12.97
CA SER A 40 6.95 20.78 13.53
C SER A 40 8.48 20.80 13.33
N VAL A 41 9.03 22.01 13.30
CA VAL A 41 10.48 22.25 13.25
C VAL A 41 11.22 21.57 14.40
N SER A 42 10.60 21.48 15.59
CA SER A 42 11.18 20.82 16.77
C SER A 42 11.37 19.31 16.60
N LEU A 43 10.65 18.68 15.67
CA LEU A 43 10.79 17.27 15.36
C LEU A 43 11.79 17.00 14.23
N GLU A 44 12.41 18.05 13.67
CA GLU A 44 13.57 17.95 12.77
C GLU A 44 13.38 16.96 11.59
N GLY A 45 12.14 16.81 11.12
CA GLY A 45 11.80 15.90 10.02
C GLY A 45 11.84 14.40 10.38
N ARG A 46 11.89 14.05 11.67
CA ARG A 46 11.66 12.70 12.22
C ARG A 46 12.52 11.60 11.57
N LYS A 47 13.80 11.86 11.28
CA LYS A 47 14.68 10.82 10.74
C LYS A 47 14.76 9.60 11.67
N ALA A 48 14.80 8.39 11.11
CA ALA A 48 15.09 7.18 11.88
C ALA A 48 16.30 7.37 12.81
N GLY A 49 16.12 7.05 14.10
CA GLY A 49 17.12 7.21 15.16
C GLY A 49 17.38 8.63 15.65
N SER A 50 16.68 9.62 15.11
CA SER A 50 16.79 11.00 15.59
C SER A 50 16.00 11.22 16.90
N PRO A 51 16.33 12.29 17.65
CA PRO A 51 15.47 12.80 18.71
C PRO A 51 14.05 13.12 18.22
N GLY A 52 13.90 13.57 16.97
CA GLY A 52 12.62 13.86 16.35
C GLY A 52 11.70 12.65 16.17
N GLU A 53 12.26 11.51 15.73
CA GLU A 53 11.52 10.23 15.70
C GLU A 53 11.16 9.78 17.12
N THR A 54 12.04 10.02 18.10
CA THR A 54 11.78 9.67 19.51
C THR A 54 10.58 10.45 20.03
N ALA A 55 10.57 11.76 19.82
CA ALA A 55 9.46 12.63 20.22
C ALA A 55 8.15 12.25 19.50
N ALA A 56 8.20 11.91 18.21
CA ALA A 56 7.02 11.47 17.46
C ALA A 56 6.45 10.14 18.00
N ALA A 57 7.31 9.19 18.34
CA ALA A 57 6.91 7.92 18.93
C ALA A 57 6.29 8.11 20.33
N GLU A 58 6.94 8.89 21.20
CA GLU A 58 6.40 9.22 22.52
C GLU A 58 5.05 9.94 22.43
N TYR A 59 4.91 10.87 21.47
CA TYR A 59 3.66 11.56 21.21
C TYR A 59 2.54 10.60 20.80
N MET A 60 2.80 9.70 19.85
CA MET A 60 1.82 8.70 19.43
C MET A 60 1.44 7.78 20.61
N PHE A 61 2.42 7.35 21.41
CA PHE A 61 2.16 6.56 22.61
C PHE A 61 1.20 7.28 23.56
N ASP A 62 1.48 8.54 23.87
CA ASP A 62 0.69 9.34 24.80
C ASP A 62 -0.75 9.49 24.27
N CYS A 63 -0.92 9.83 22.99
CA CYS A 63 -2.25 9.95 22.37
C CYS A 63 -3.03 8.63 22.38
N LEU A 64 -2.40 7.49 22.06
CA LEU A 64 -3.07 6.18 22.09
C LEU A 64 -3.44 5.78 23.52
N SER A 65 -2.54 5.98 24.48
CA SER A 65 -2.80 5.68 25.88
C SER A 65 -3.93 6.54 26.45
N GLU A 66 -3.97 7.83 26.13
CA GLU A 66 -5.05 8.75 26.52
C GLU A 66 -6.39 8.38 25.90
N ALA A 67 -6.37 7.83 24.68
CA ALA A 67 -7.55 7.31 24.00
C ALA A 67 -8.09 5.99 24.58
N GLY A 68 -7.40 5.39 25.56
CA GLY A 68 -7.80 4.13 26.18
C GLY A 68 -7.31 2.87 25.45
N VAL A 69 -6.36 3.01 24.53
CA VAL A 69 -5.70 1.87 23.88
C VAL A 69 -4.72 1.23 24.87
N THR A 70 -4.71 -0.11 24.94
CA THR A 70 -3.76 -0.83 25.79
C THR A 70 -2.41 -0.87 25.09
N MET A 71 -1.39 -0.22 25.68
CA MET A 71 -0.06 -0.16 25.08
C MET A 71 0.72 -1.48 25.28
N LEU A 72 1.26 -2.01 24.19
CA LEU A 72 2.06 -3.25 24.16
C LEU A 72 3.57 -2.98 24.18
N THR A 73 3.98 -1.75 23.89
CA THR A 73 5.35 -1.27 24.00
C THR A 73 5.51 -0.32 25.20
N PRO A 74 6.72 -0.13 25.74
CA PRO A 74 6.96 1.00 26.64
C PRO A 74 6.79 2.34 25.88
N ARG A 75 6.71 3.44 26.63
CA ARG A 75 6.63 4.80 26.05
C ARG A 75 7.80 5.13 25.11
N SER A 76 8.97 4.56 25.36
CA SER A 76 10.14 4.68 24.48
C SER A 76 10.03 3.91 23.16
N GLY A 77 9.03 3.03 23.03
CA GLY A 77 8.80 2.16 21.88
C GLY A 77 9.51 0.80 21.96
N GLN A 78 9.22 -0.05 20.97
CA GLN A 78 9.93 -1.29 20.71
C GLN A 78 11.20 -0.96 19.93
N ASP A 79 12.34 -0.98 20.62
CA ASP A 79 13.63 -0.70 20.00
C ASP A 79 14.06 -1.85 19.08
N PHE A 80 14.58 -1.50 17.91
CA PHE A 80 15.27 -2.40 17.00
C PHE A 80 16.45 -1.70 16.33
N TYR A 81 17.39 -2.50 15.84
CA TYR A 81 18.63 -2.02 15.23
C TYR A 81 18.72 -2.46 13.77
N ILE A 82 19.20 -1.55 12.93
CA ILE A 82 19.47 -1.76 11.51
C ILE A 82 20.98 -1.74 11.34
N VAL A 83 21.54 -2.89 10.99
CA VAL A 83 22.97 -3.00 10.70
C VAL A 83 23.19 -2.39 9.33
N ALA A 84 23.77 -1.20 9.31
CA ALA A 84 24.17 -0.55 8.07
C ALA A 84 25.41 -1.25 7.47
N GLU A 85 25.66 -1.08 6.16
CA GLU A 85 26.78 -1.73 5.46
C GLU A 85 28.13 -1.43 6.13
N GLU A 86 29.12 -2.32 5.91
CA GLU A 86 30.45 -2.25 6.54
C GLU A 86 31.02 -0.82 6.55
N GLY A 87 31.25 -0.29 7.77
CA GLY A 87 31.86 1.03 7.98
C GLY A 87 30.88 2.17 8.34
N THR A 88 29.59 1.88 8.54
CA THR A 88 28.60 2.84 9.03
C THR A 88 28.02 2.47 10.40
N ASP A 89 27.56 3.48 11.15
CA ASP A 89 26.98 3.27 12.48
C ASP A 89 25.63 2.54 12.40
N THR A 90 25.37 1.66 13.36
CA THR A 90 24.07 0.99 13.51
C THR A 90 22.97 2.01 13.77
N VAL A 91 21.89 1.98 12.98
CA VAL A 91 20.74 2.87 13.17
C VAL A 91 19.79 2.23 14.18
N TYR A 92 19.43 2.97 15.21
CA TYR A 92 18.45 2.57 16.22
C TYR A 92 17.11 3.22 15.87
N SER A 93 16.04 2.45 15.75
CA SER A 93 14.69 2.98 15.51
C SER A 93 13.69 2.25 16.41
N ARG A 94 12.41 2.65 16.36
CA ARG A 94 11.38 2.24 17.30
C ARG A 94 10.00 2.12 16.66
N ASN A 95 9.25 1.11 17.08
CA ASN A 95 7.82 1.02 16.82
C ASN A 95 7.01 1.41 18.06
N ILE A 96 5.82 1.99 17.88
CA ILE A 96 4.81 2.12 18.92
C ILE A 96 3.68 1.14 18.62
N VAL A 97 3.32 0.29 19.58
CA VAL A 97 2.26 -0.71 19.40
C VAL A 97 1.24 -0.59 20.53
N GLY A 98 -0.03 -0.46 20.15
CA GLY A 98 -1.18 -0.53 21.06
C GLY A 98 -2.26 -1.47 20.53
N ILE A 99 -3.12 -1.95 21.41
CA ILE A 99 -4.22 -2.86 21.09
C ILE A 99 -5.53 -2.42 21.75
N VAL A 100 -6.63 -2.58 21.02
CA VAL A 100 -7.99 -2.61 21.57
C VAL A 100 -8.47 -4.05 21.47
N GLU A 101 -8.71 -4.68 22.62
CA GLU A 101 -9.13 -6.08 22.67
C GLU A 101 -10.57 -6.25 22.17
N GLY A 102 -10.78 -7.24 21.29
CA GLY A 102 -12.10 -7.64 20.83
C GLY A 102 -12.89 -8.38 21.92
N TYR A 103 -14.21 -8.28 21.89
CA TYR A 103 -15.07 -8.87 22.92
C TYR A 103 -15.30 -10.39 22.75
N ASP A 104 -15.12 -10.93 21.55
CA ASP A 104 -15.43 -12.32 21.22
C ASP A 104 -14.29 -13.24 21.65
N SER A 105 -14.56 -14.16 22.59
CA SER A 105 -13.52 -15.05 23.14
C SER A 105 -12.86 -15.98 22.12
N LEU A 106 -13.51 -16.24 20.97
CA LEU A 106 -12.97 -17.09 19.92
C LEU A 106 -12.19 -16.29 18.88
N LEU A 107 -12.60 -15.04 18.62
CA LEU A 107 -12.03 -14.22 17.55
C LEU A 107 -11.04 -13.16 18.03
N ARG A 108 -11.03 -12.78 19.31
CA ARG A 108 -10.14 -11.71 19.83
C ARG A 108 -8.64 -11.98 19.67
N ASN A 109 -8.24 -13.23 19.44
CA ASN A 109 -6.86 -13.61 19.14
C ASN A 109 -6.56 -13.67 17.63
N GLN A 110 -7.47 -13.16 16.80
CA GLN A 110 -7.25 -12.84 15.40
C GLN A 110 -7.25 -11.32 15.27
N TYR A 111 -6.28 -10.77 14.55
CA TYR A 111 -5.97 -9.36 14.62
C TYR A 111 -6.24 -8.63 13.31
N ILE A 112 -6.80 -7.43 13.41
CA ILE A 112 -6.74 -6.42 12.35
C ILE A 112 -5.60 -5.47 12.71
N VAL A 113 -4.57 -5.37 11.87
CA VAL A 113 -3.46 -4.44 12.09
C VAL A 113 -3.71 -3.17 11.31
N VAL A 114 -3.54 -2.01 11.94
CA VAL A 114 -3.66 -0.68 11.32
C VAL A 114 -2.39 0.09 11.63
N GLY A 115 -1.71 0.60 10.62
CA GLY A 115 -0.46 1.32 10.88
C GLY A 115 -0.07 2.34 9.82
N ALA A 116 0.98 3.08 10.17
CA ALA A 116 1.60 4.12 9.35
C ALA A 116 3.06 4.33 9.79
N ASN A 117 3.92 4.82 8.91
CA ASN A 117 5.30 5.16 9.28
C ASN A 117 5.39 6.44 10.14
N LEU A 118 6.16 6.35 11.23
CA LEU A 118 6.49 7.45 12.15
C LEU A 118 7.57 8.37 11.59
N ASP A 119 8.58 7.78 10.97
CA ASP A 119 9.77 8.48 10.50
C ASP A 119 9.53 9.21 9.18
N HIS A 120 10.41 10.17 8.90
CA HIS A 120 10.53 10.82 7.60
C HIS A 120 12.01 11.13 7.30
N ILE A 121 12.29 11.88 6.24
CA ILE A 121 13.63 12.09 5.68
C ILE A 121 14.60 12.78 6.69
N GLY A 122 14.08 13.66 7.55
CA GLY A 122 14.88 14.45 8.47
C GLY A 122 15.36 15.78 7.93
N LEU A 123 16.67 16.00 8.03
CA LEU A 123 17.35 17.25 7.71
C LEU A 123 18.36 17.04 6.58
N ASN A 124 18.57 18.07 5.76
CA ASN A 124 19.69 18.15 4.82
C ASN A 124 20.45 19.46 5.05
N THR A 125 21.78 19.41 5.15
CA THR A 125 22.61 20.61 5.28
C THR A 125 23.35 20.89 3.98
N LEU A 126 22.97 21.98 3.32
CA LEU A 126 23.59 22.45 2.08
C LEU A 126 24.59 23.55 2.37
N THR A 127 25.58 23.74 1.49
CA THR A 127 26.46 24.92 1.53
C THR A 127 26.02 25.93 0.48
N ILE A 128 25.52 27.09 0.90
CA ILE A 128 25.07 28.17 0.00
C ILE A 128 25.96 29.39 0.26
N ASN A 129 26.68 29.85 -0.77
CA ASN A 129 27.64 30.98 -0.67
C ASN A 129 28.66 30.80 0.47
N GLY A 130 29.15 29.57 0.66
CA GLY A 130 30.12 29.23 1.71
C GLY A 130 29.53 29.15 3.13
N LYS A 131 28.21 29.26 3.30
CA LYS A 131 27.54 29.11 4.61
C LYS A 131 26.68 27.85 4.64
N PRO A 132 26.72 27.07 5.75
CA PRO A 132 25.80 25.95 5.92
C PRO A 132 24.37 26.46 6.09
N VAL A 133 23.44 25.84 5.37
CA VAL A 133 22.00 26.08 5.43
C VAL A 133 21.31 24.74 5.61
N THR A 134 20.72 24.54 6.78
CA THR A 134 19.95 23.32 7.10
C THR A 134 18.51 23.48 6.60
N GLN A 135 18.06 22.50 5.85
CA GLN A 135 16.71 22.33 5.37
C GLN A 135 16.04 21.21 6.16
N ILE A 136 14.81 21.47 6.61
CA ILE A 136 13.97 20.48 7.29
C ILE A 136 12.95 19.97 6.30
N PHE A 137 12.79 18.65 6.22
CA PHE A 137 11.71 18.01 5.50
C PHE A 137 10.60 17.70 6.51
N PRO A 138 9.52 18.48 6.57
CA PRO A 138 8.55 18.37 7.67
C PRO A 138 7.72 17.07 7.60
N GLY A 139 7.47 16.56 6.39
CA GLY A 139 6.74 15.31 6.18
C GLY A 139 5.31 15.37 6.72
N ALA A 140 4.59 16.47 6.45
CA ALA A 140 3.21 16.65 6.90
C ALA A 140 2.28 15.65 6.22
N ASN A 141 2.32 15.54 4.89
CA ASN A 141 1.58 14.51 4.17
C ASN A 141 2.29 13.15 4.24
N ASP A 142 3.63 13.09 4.05
CA ASP A 142 4.44 11.87 4.11
C ASP A 142 5.28 11.80 5.42
N ASN A 143 4.86 11.16 6.50
CA ASN A 143 3.56 10.53 6.72
C ASN A 143 2.92 10.93 8.06
N ALA A 144 3.09 12.19 8.50
CA ALA A 144 2.41 12.68 9.70
C ALA A 144 0.87 12.57 9.56
N SER A 145 0.33 12.76 8.35
CA SER A 145 -1.09 12.56 8.05
C SER A 145 -1.58 11.13 8.35
N GLY A 146 -0.77 10.12 8.02
CA GLY A 146 -1.06 8.72 8.33
C GLY A 146 -1.07 8.44 9.83
N ILE A 147 -0.05 8.91 10.57
CA ILE A 147 0.02 8.75 12.03
C ILE A 147 -1.15 9.47 12.74
N ALA A 148 -1.47 10.70 12.33
CA ALA A 148 -2.64 11.43 12.84
C ALA A 148 -3.93 10.63 12.61
N SER A 149 -4.09 10.02 11.43
CA SER A 149 -5.24 9.19 11.11
C SER A 149 -5.29 7.91 11.96
N VAL A 150 -4.15 7.26 12.21
CA VAL A 150 -4.09 6.10 13.12
C VAL A 150 -4.55 6.48 14.53
N ILE A 151 -4.12 7.64 15.05
CA ILE A 151 -4.50 8.14 16.38
C ILE A 151 -6.02 8.34 16.47
N GLU A 152 -6.63 9.04 15.50
CA GLU A 152 -8.06 9.32 15.52
C GLU A 152 -8.92 8.06 15.30
N VAL A 153 -8.50 7.17 14.40
CA VAL A 153 -9.16 5.87 14.20
C VAL A 153 -9.08 5.04 15.50
N ALA A 154 -7.92 5.01 16.16
CA ALA A 154 -7.75 4.28 17.42
C ALA A 154 -8.66 4.81 18.52
N LYS A 155 -8.82 6.13 18.63
CA LYS A 155 -9.75 6.78 19.57
C LYS A 155 -11.20 6.35 19.33
N ARG A 156 -11.62 6.28 18.06
CA ARG A 156 -12.96 5.80 17.69
C ARG A 156 -13.14 4.32 18.06
N VAL A 157 -12.19 3.46 17.69
CA VAL A 157 -12.24 2.03 18.01
C VAL A 157 -12.23 1.78 19.51
N ALA A 158 -11.40 2.48 20.28
CA ALA A 158 -11.32 2.34 21.74
C ALA A 158 -12.62 2.79 22.44
N SER A 159 -13.19 3.93 22.01
CA SER A 159 -14.46 4.43 22.58
C SER A 159 -15.68 3.57 22.23
N SER A 160 -15.56 2.68 21.23
CA SER A 160 -16.64 1.84 20.73
C SER A 160 -16.25 0.35 20.67
N ALA A 161 -15.29 -0.08 21.50
CA ALA A 161 -14.65 -1.40 21.47
C ALA A 161 -15.64 -2.59 21.48
N PHE A 162 -16.82 -2.42 22.08
CA PHE A 162 -17.87 -3.43 22.12
C PHE A 162 -18.46 -3.79 20.75
N PHE A 163 -18.18 -3.02 19.69
CA PHE A 163 -18.57 -3.35 18.32
C PHE A 163 -17.56 -4.23 17.58
N PHE A 164 -16.45 -4.63 18.19
CA PHE A 164 -15.38 -5.37 17.51
C PHE A 164 -15.20 -6.77 18.11
N ARG A 165 -15.47 -7.82 17.32
CA ARG A 165 -15.26 -9.22 17.74
C ARG A 165 -13.77 -9.57 17.79
N ARG A 166 -13.02 -9.20 16.75
CA ARG A 166 -11.55 -9.30 16.68
C ARG A 166 -10.87 -8.12 17.38
N SER A 167 -9.65 -8.34 17.84
CA SER A 167 -8.82 -7.26 18.39
C SER A 167 -8.22 -6.43 17.26
N VAL A 168 -8.06 -5.14 17.50
CA VAL A 168 -7.45 -4.19 16.55
C VAL A 168 -6.13 -3.70 17.13
N VAL A 169 -5.06 -3.86 16.36
CA VAL A 169 -3.69 -3.48 16.73
C VAL A 169 -3.30 -2.23 15.96
N PHE A 170 -2.89 -1.19 16.66
CA PHE A 170 -2.44 0.09 16.10
C PHE A 170 -0.92 0.17 16.18
N VAL A 171 -0.27 0.49 15.06
CA VAL A 171 1.18 0.51 14.96
C VAL A 171 1.71 1.77 14.29
N GLY A 172 2.62 2.47 14.97
CA GLY A 172 3.50 3.44 14.35
C GLY A 172 4.82 2.75 14.01
N PHE A 173 5.13 2.61 12.72
CA PHE A 173 6.34 1.91 12.26
C PHE A 173 7.53 2.87 12.17
N GLY A 174 8.65 2.53 12.81
CA GLY A 174 9.90 3.27 12.65
C GLY A 174 10.68 2.85 11.41
N ALA A 175 11.60 3.69 10.97
CA ALA A 175 12.57 3.39 9.92
C ALA A 175 11.97 2.81 8.62
N LYS A 176 10.86 3.38 8.13
CA LYS A 176 10.33 3.06 6.82
C LYS A 176 11.30 3.48 5.72
N GLU A 177 11.98 4.61 5.90
CA GLU A 177 12.95 5.14 4.94
C GLU A 177 14.19 4.25 4.81
N GLU A 178 14.46 3.40 5.82
CA GLU A 178 15.54 2.42 5.83
C GLU A 178 15.01 1.02 5.46
N GLY A 179 14.23 0.95 4.37
CA GLY A 179 13.75 -0.31 3.79
C GLY A 179 12.65 -1.00 4.59
N THR A 180 11.68 -0.24 5.14
CA THR A 180 10.52 -0.80 5.90
C THR A 180 10.93 -1.61 7.14
N ALA A 181 12.04 -1.22 7.79
CA ALA A 181 12.65 -2.03 8.84
C ALA A 181 11.74 -2.21 10.07
N GLY A 182 10.96 -1.19 10.47
CA GLY A 182 10.06 -1.28 11.61
C GLY A 182 8.89 -2.23 11.39
N SER A 183 8.22 -2.14 10.23
CA SER A 183 7.16 -3.07 9.86
C SER A 183 7.69 -4.49 9.64
N TRP A 184 8.89 -4.63 9.08
CA TRP A 184 9.56 -5.93 8.98
C TRP A 184 9.84 -6.53 10.35
N TYR A 185 10.38 -5.73 11.27
CA TYR A 185 10.65 -6.18 12.64
C TYR A 185 9.36 -6.62 13.32
N PHE A 186 8.31 -5.81 13.24
CA PHE A 186 7.00 -6.11 13.80
C PHE A 186 6.43 -7.42 13.22
N ALA A 187 6.35 -7.56 11.89
CA ALA A 187 5.78 -8.75 11.25
C ALA A 187 6.58 -10.04 11.54
N ASN A 188 7.88 -9.95 11.82
CA ASN A 188 8.72 -11.12 12.10
C ASN A 188 8.92 -11.42 13.59
N ARG A 189 8.61 -10.49 14.50
CA ARG A 189 8.93 -10.61 15.94
C ARG A 189 7.75 -10.36 16.87
N ALA A 190 6.75 -9.58 16.47
CA ALA A 190 5.66 -9.16 17.36
C ALA A 190 4.61 -10.27 17.58
N PHE A 191 4.42 -11.16 16.60
CA PHE A 191 3.52 -12.28 16.71
C PHE A 191 4.31 -13.59 16.66
N PRO A 192 4.24 -14.44 17.71
CA PRO A 192 4.71 -15.83 17.63
C PRO A 192 4.04 -16.58 16.47
N GLU A 193 2.80 -16.18 16.13
CA GLU A 193 1.97 -16.71 15.07
C GLU A 193 1.44 -15.55 14.21
N ILE A 194 2.26 -15.07 13.27
CA ILE A 194 1.85 -14.04 12.29
C ILE A 194 0.60 -14.44 11.49
N ASP A 195 0.29 -15.74 11.47
CA ASP A 195 -0.90 -16.33 10.89
C ASP A 195 -2.22 -15.86 11.54
N SER A 196 -2.15 -15.37 12.78
CA SER A 196 -3.28 -14.78 13.51
C SER A 196 -3.69 -13.39 13.01
N VAL A 197 -2.87 -12.73 12.18
CA VAL A 197 -3.24 -11.46 11.56
C VAL A 197 -4.16 -11.73 10.37
N SER A 198 -5.40 -11.26 10.47
CA SER A 198 -6.42 -11.40 9.42
C SER A 198 -6.19 -10.44 8.27
N MET A 199 -5.76 -9.21 8.55
CA MET A 199 -5.40 -8.23 7.53
C MET A 199 -4.57 -7.08 8.11
N MET A 200 -3.86 -6.37 7.24
CA MET A 200 -3.12 -5.15 7.57
C MET A 200 -3.61 -3.97 6.72
N LEU A 201 -3.96 -2.86 7.38
CA LEU A 201 -4.27 -1.57 6.78
C LEU A 201 -3.06 -0.63 6.93
N ASP A 202 -2.52 -0.16 5.81
CA ASP A 202 -1.45 0.83 5.76
C ASP A 202 -2.04 2.21 5.41
N LEU A 203 -1.92 3.18 6.32
CA LEU A 203 -2.44 4.53 6.15
C LEU A 203 -1.30 5.46 5.73
N ARG A 204 -1.33 5.92 4.47
CA ARG A 204 -0.21 6.68 3.90
C ARG A 204 -0.69 7.89 3.12
N MET A 205 -0.18 9.07 3.46
CA MET A 205 -0.40 10.30 2.69
C MET A 205 -1.87 10.56 2.44
N LEU A 206 -2.62 10.77 3.53
CA LEU A 206 -4.08 10.96 3.52
C LEU A 206 -4.49 12.43 3.48
N GLY A 207 -3.52 13.36 3.46
CA GLY A 207 -3.76 14.78 3.63
C GLY A 207 -4.18 15.54 2.38
N LYS A 208 -4.44 14.90 1.25
CA LYS A 208 -4.83 15.57 -0.01
C LYS A 208 -6.17 15.08 -0.52
N SER A 209 -6.78 15.86 -1.38
CA SER A 209 -8.07 15.55 -1.96
C SER A 209 -8.19 16.12 -3.37
N GLY A 210 -9.17 15.63 -4.13
CA GLY A 210 -9.53 16.13 -5.45
C GLY A 210 -9.06 15.24 -6.61
N PRO A 211 -9.30 15.66 -7.87
CA PRO A 211 -9.13 14.79 -9.03
C PRO A 211 -7.69 14.30 -9.28
N VAL A 212 -6.69 15.04 -8.77
CA VAL A 212 -5.26 14.67 -8.88
C VAL A 212 -4.83 13.77 -7.71
N ASN A 213 -5.49 13.89 -6.57
CA ASN A 213 -5.23 13.15 -5.34
C ASN A 213 -6.51 12.46 -4.86
N PRO A 214 -7.08 11.54 -5.68
CA PRO A 214 -8.29 10.83 -5.28
C PRO A 214 -7.98 9.90 -4.11
N PHE A 215 -8.95 9.74 -3.21
CA PHE A 215 -8.86 8.71 -2.18
C PHE A 215 -8.86 7.33 -2.85
N THR A 216 -7.77 6.60 -2.69
CA THR A 216 -7.43 5.39 -3.44
C THR A 216 -7.02 4.28 -2.48
N TYR A 217 -7.35 3.04 -2.81
CA TYR A 217 -6.87 1.87 -2.10
C TYR A 217 -6.14 0.87 -3.00
N TYR A 218 -5.18 0.14 -2.45
CA TYR A 218 -4.46 -0.94 -3.14
C TYR A 218 -4.44 -2.19 -2.27
N THR A 219 -4.61 -3.38 -2.84
CA THR A 219 -4.54 -4.66 -2.10
C THR A 219 -3.35 -5.54 -2.49
N GLY A 220 -2.51 -5.07 -3.42
CA GLY A 220 -1.41 -5.83 -4.03
C GLY A 220 -1.89 -6.91 -5.02
N VAL A 221 -2.86 -7.72 -4.60
CA VAL A 221 -3.57 -8.72 -5.40
C VAL A 221 -5.08 -8.54 -5.23
N PRO A 222 -5.89 -8.81 -6.28
CA PRO A 222 -7.34 -8.72 -6.15
C PRO A 222 -7.85 -9.58 -5.01
N ASN A 223 -8.60 -8.98 -4.07
CA ASN A 223 -9.23 -9.68 -2.96
C ASN A 223 -10.75 -9.41 -2.98
N PRO A 224 -11.59 -10.39 -3.37
CA PRO A 224 -13.03 -10.22 -3.45
C PRO A 224 -13.68 -9.84 -2.12
N GLU A 225 -13.13 -10.29 -0.98
CA GLU A 225 -13.69 -9.98 0.34
C GLU A 225 -13.47 -8.52 0.71
N ILE A 226 -12.24 -8.02 0.49
CA ILE A 226 -11.93 -6.60 0.69
C ILE A 226 -12.81 -5.74 -0.23
N ASN A 227 -12.93 -6.11 -1.50
CA ASN A 227 -13.77 -5.38 -2.44
C ASN A 227 -15.24 -5.35 -1.98
N ARG A 228 -15.80 -6.48 -1.52
CA ARG A 228 -17.16 -6.53 -0.97
C ARG A 228 -17.33 -5.60 0.23
N MET A 229 -16.35 -5.53 1.13
CA MET A 229 -16.42 -4.60 2.26
C MET A 229 -16.41 -3.14 1.79
N VAL A 230 -15.50 -2.79 0.87
CA VAL A 230 -15.40 -1.42 0.31
C VAL A 230 -16.71 -1.00 -0.36
N TYR A 231 -17.25 -1.82 -1.27
CA TYR A 231 -18.49 -1.50 -1.97
C TYR A 231 -19.70 -1.54 -1.04
N GLY A 232 -19.75 -2.47 -0.09
CA GLY A 232 -20.83 -2.59 0.88
C GLY A 232 -20.97 -1.34 1.76
N LEU A 233 -19.85 -0.75 2.20
CA LEU A 233 -19.87 0.52 2.93
C LEU A 233 -20.49 1.64 2.09
N SER A 234 -20.19 1.68 0.80
CA SER A 234 -20.76 2.69 -0.10
C SER A 234 -22.23 2.47 -0.44
N GLU A 235 -22.69 1.23 -0.54
CA GLU A 235 -24.10 0.91 -0.80
C GLU A 235 -25.04 1.36 0.33
N THR A 236 -24.54 1.46 1.56
CA THR A 236 -25.31 2.05 2.68
C THR A 236 -25.58 3.55 2.51
N GLY A 237 -24.94 4.20 1.51
CA GLY A 237 -25.09 5.62 1.19
C GLY A 237 -24.30 6.55 2.09
N ALA A 238 -23.45 6.02 2.98
CA ALA A 238 -22.65 6.81 3.90
C ALA A 238 -21.29 7.25 3.32
N PHE A 239 -20.74 6.49 2.36
CA PHE A 239 -19.38 6.69 1.84
C PHE A 239 -19.33 6.67 0.31
N TYR A 240 -18.59 7.60 -0.29
CA TYR A 240 -18.04 7.44 -1.64
C TYR A 240 -17.10 6.24 -1.71
N VAL A 241 -17.20 5.50 -2.81
CA VAL A 241 -16.31 4.38 -3.10
C VAL A 241 -14.90 4.94 -3.37
N PRO A 242 -13.86 4.55 -2.59
CA PRO A 242 -12.49 4.91 -2.93
C PRO A 242 -12.08 4.27 -4.27
N TYR A 243 -11.20 4.93 -5.00
CA TYR A 243 -10.69 4.40 -6.26
C TYR A 243 -9.86 3.14 -6.00
N ALA A 244 -10.12 2.07 -6.74
CA ALA A 244 -9.22 0.93 -6.77
C ALA A 244 -7.95 1.33 -7.53
N GLY A 245 -6.82 1.31 -6.85
CA GLY A 245 -5.54 1.68 -7.40
C GLY A 245 -5.08 0.66 -8.45
N GLU A 246 -4.74 1.15 -9.64
CA GLU A 246 -4.21 0.32 -10.72
C GLU A 246 -2.68 0.35 -10.75
N GLY A 247 -2.07 -0.76 -11.16
CA GLY A 247 -0.62 -0.83 -11.37
C GLY A 247 0.18 -1.20 -10.12
N VAL A 248 1.43 -0.74 -10.07
CA VAL A 248 2.36 -1.08 -8.99
C VAL A 248 1.97 -0.32 -7.73
N MET A 249 1.66 -1.07 -6.67
CA MET A 249 1.37 -0.52 -5.35
C MET A 249 2.58 0.28 -4.83
N PRO A 250 2.40 1.53 -4.37
CA PRO A 250 3.48 2.34 -3.81
C PRO A 250 4.16 1.62 -2.64
N SER A 251 5.50 1.68 -2.55
CA SER A 251 6.22 1.09 -1.41
C SER A 251 5.73 1.65 -0.06
N GLY A 252 5.35 0.75 0.84
CA GLY A 252 4.79 1.04 2.16
C GLY A 252 5.06 -0.08 3.17
N ASP A 253 4.61 0.14 4.41
CA ASP A 253 4.83 -0.75 5.55
C ASP A 253 3.99 -2.02 5.49
N TYR A 254 3.06 -2.11 4.55
CA TYR A 254 2.34 -3.35 4.25
C TYR A 254 3.26 -4.46 3.69
N LEU A 255 4.42 -4.13 3.11
CA LEU A 255 5.22 -5.07 2.31
C LEU A 255 5.60 -6.36 3.09
N PRO A 256 6.09 -6.30 4.34
CA PRO A 256 6.41 -7.52 5.11
C PRO A 256 5.19 -8.38 5.46
N PHE A 257 3.99 -7.80 5.51
CA PHE A 257 2.74 -8.55 5.70
C PHE A 257 2.32 -9.24 4.41
N TYR A 258 2.43 -8.51 3.29
CA TYR A 258 2.15 -9.03 1.95
C TYR A 258 3.06 -10.22 1.60
N GLU A 259 4.35 -10.15 1.92
CA GLU A 259 5.31 -11.27 1.74
C GLU A 259 4.92 -12.53 2.53
N LYS A 260 4.18 -12.35 3.63
CA LYS A 260 3.64 -13.43 4.46
C LYS A 260 2.21 -13.84 4.06
N GLN A 261 1.76 -13.40 2.87
CA GLN A 261 0.43 -13.69 2.32
C GLN A 261 -0.72 -13.22 3.24
N ILE A 262 -0.45 -12.23 4.09
CA ILE A 262 -1.52 -11.57 4.85
C ILE A 262 -2.22 -10.61 3.89
N PRO A 263 -3.56 -10.58 3.85
CA PRO A 263 -4.30 -9.57 3.11
C PRO A 263 -3.89 -8.16 3.56
N VAL A 264 -3.47 -7.34 2.61
CA VAL A 264 -3.08 -5.96 2.89
C VAL A 264 -4.01 -4.99 2.17
N MET A 265 -4.13 -3.78 2.71
CA MET A 265 -4.76 -2.67 2.02
C MET A 265 -4.03 -1.38 2.35
N LEU A 266 -3.38 -0.80 1.34
CA LEU A 266 -2.84 0.56 1.43
C LEU A 266 -3.96 1.54 1.09
N LEU A 267 -4.17 2.51 1.97
CA LEU A 267 -5.12 3.59 1.80
C LEU A 267 -4.31 4.89 1.65
N THR A 268 -4.54 5.60 0.55
CA THR A 268 -3.74 6.78 0.21
C THR A 268 -4.50 7.80 -0.63
N THR A 269 -4.11 9.06 -0.52
CA THR A 269 -4.48 10.12 -1.48
C THR A 269 -3.33 10.44 -2.44
N GLY A 270 -2.23 9.68 -2.33
CA GLY A 270 -1.05 9.77 -3.17
C GLY A 270 -0.16 10.98 -2.88
N PRO A 271 0.98 11.08 -3.59
CA PRO A 271 1.86 12.23 -3.51
C PRO A 271 1.28 13.46 -4.20
N ASP A 272 1.70 14.63 -3.71
CA ASP A 272 1.51 15.91 -4.39
C ASP A 272 2.87 16.52 -4.78
N ARG A 273 2.83 17.68 -5.43
CA ARG A 273 4.03 18.39 -5.91
C ARG A 273 5.03 18.78 -4.80
N ASN A 274 4.60 18.82 -3.54
CA ASN A 274 5.43 19.14 -2.38
C ASN A 274 5.97 17.89 -1.68
N ASN A 275 5.55 16.69 -2.10
CA ASN A 275 5.98 15.43 -1.50
C ASN A 275 7.51 15.34 -1.41
N ARG A 276 8.01 14.94 -0.24
CA ARG A 276 9.46 14.83 0.04
C ARG A 276 10.24 16.12 -0.22
N THR A 277 9.63 17.28 -0.01
CA THR A 277 10.28 18.58 -0.07
C THR A 277 10.10 19.36 1.24
N VAL A 278 10.86 20.44 1.41
CA VAL A 278 10.71 21.39 2.53
C VAL A 278 9.33 22.07 2.58
N ARG A 279 8.51 21.92 1.54
CA ARG A 279 7.18 22.51 1.42
C ARG A 279 6.05 21.57 1.82
N ASP A 280 6.35 20.33 2.20
CA ASP A 280 5.34 19.39 2.72
C ASP A 280 4.90 19.79 4.14
N GLY A 281 4.12 20.87 4.24
CA GLY A 281 3.70 21.50 5.48
C GLY A 281 2.21 21.29 5.81
N ALA A 282 1.89 21.34 7.10
CA ALA A 282 0.57 21.08 7.66
C ALA A 282 -0.54 21.99 7.10
N ASP A 283 -0.24 23.26 6.81
CA ASP A 283 -1.24 24.24 6.33
C ASP A 283 -1.75 23.95 4.91
N LEU A 284 -1.19 22.94 4.23
CA LEU A 284 -1.56 22.56 2.87
C LEU A 284 -2.50 21.34 2.82
N LEU A 285 -2.82 20.72 3.96
CA LEU A 285 -3.62 19.49 3.99
C LEU A 285 -5.12 19.77 4.05
N ASP A 286 -5.91 18.81 3.58
CA ASP A 286 -7.36 18.81 3.65
C ASP A 286 -7.83 17.93 4.83
N TYR A 287 -8.04 18.56 5.98
CA TYR A 287 -8.41 17.87 7.20
C TYR A 287 -9.86 17.36 7.24
N GLU A 288 -10.76 17.97 6.46
CA GLU A 288 -12.14 17.47 6.33
C GLU A 288 -12.15 16.15 5.54
N THR A 289 -11.36 16.08 4.46
CA THR A 289 -11.17 14.82 3.72
C THR A 289 -10.45 13.78 4.58
N MET A 290 -9.44 14.16 5.37
CA MET A 290 -8.79 13.23 6.30
C MET A 290 -9.76 12.65 7.33
N ASP A 291 -10.63 13.48 7.90
CA ASP A 291 -11.67 13.04 8.84
C ASP A 291 -12.63 12.02 8.20
N TYR A 292 -13.11 12.34 6.99
CA TYR A 292 -13.93 11.44 6.18
C TYR A 292 -13.22 10.09 5.93
N ILE A 293 -11.93 10.11 5.59
CA ILE A 293 -11.14 8.88 5.38
C ILE A 293 -11.03 8.11 6.70
N CYS A 294 -10.78 8.78 7.82
CA CYS A 294 -10.72 8.12 9.13
C CYS A 294 -12.06 7.44 9.47
N ASP A 295 -13.20 8.04 9.09
CA ASP A 295 -14.51 7.45 9.32
C ASP A 295 -14.73 6.21 8.44
N PHE A 296 -14.37 6.29 7.16
CA PHE A 296 -14.36 5.14 6.26
C PHE A 296 -13.49 4.00 6.81
N VAL A 297 -12.27 4.30 7.28
CA VAL A 297 -11.34 3.32 7.84
C VAL A 297 -11.90 2.68 9.11
N TYR A 298 -12.49 3.46 10.01
CA TYR A 298 -13.16 2.94 11.21
C TYR A 298 -14.25 1.92 10.84
N HIS A 299 -15.10 2.26 9.88
CA HIS A 299 -16.17 1.38 9.42
C HIS A 299 -15.64 0.13 8.71
N LEU A 300 -14.58 0.25 7.90
CA LEU A 300 -13.91 -0.88 7.26
C LEU A 300 -13.33 -1.85 8.29
N ILE A 301 -12.63 -1.33 9.31
CA ILE A 301 -12.10 -2.14 10.42
C ILE A 301 -13.25 -2.84 11.13
N ARG A 302 -14.37 -2.15 11.36
CA ARG A 302 -15.54 -2.74 12.01
C ARG A 302 -16.09 -3.91 11.20
N GLU A 303 -16.26 -3.77 9.90
CA GLU A 303 -16.74 -4.88 9.06
C GLU A 303 -15.75 -6.05 9.08
N ALA A 304 -14.45 -5.79 8.87
CA ALA A 304 -13.41 -6.83 8.88
C ALA A 304 -13.26 -7.53 10.25
N ALA A 305 -13.41 -6.80 11.34
CA ALA A 305 -13.33 -7.35 12.68
C ALA A 305 -14.54 -8.23 13.03
N ASN A 306 -15.64 -8.15 12.28
CA ASN A 306 -16.88 -8.86 12.56
C ASN A 306 -17.21 -10.01 11.60
N THR A 307 -16.41 -10.23 10.55
CA THR A 307 -16.55 -11.41 9.68
C THR A 307 -16.37 -12.71 10.47
N ASP A 308 -17.08 -13.78 10.12
CA ASP A 308 -16.95 -15.05 10.86
C ASP A 308 -15.58 -15.72 10.68
N LEU A 309 -14.99 -15.56 9.49
CA LEU A 309 -13.66 -16.06 9.14
C LEU A 309 -12.69 -14.89 8.96
N MET A 310 -11.39 -15.19 9.09
CA MET A 310 -10.36 -14.24 8.67
C MET A 310 -10.51 -13.95 7.17
N ILE A 311 -10.12 -12.75 6.78
CA ILE A 311 -10.08 -12.35 5.37
C ILE A 311 -9.25 -13.36 4.60
N GLU A 312 -9.81 -13.85 3.49
CA GLU A 312 -9.16 -14.85 2.67
C GLU A 312 -7.76 -14.38 2.27
N ARG A 313 -6.75 -15.14 2.72
CA ARG A 313 -5.38 -14.95 2.29
C ARG A 313 -5.39 -15.11 0.78
N PRO A 314 -4.84 -14.16 0.02
CA PRO A 314 -4.74 -14.34 -1.41
C PRO A 314 -4.06 -15.67 -1.64
N LEU A 315 -4.71 -16.55 -2.40
CA LEU A 315 -4.12 -17.81 -2.78
C LEU A 315 -2.73 -17.47 -3.29
N ALA A 316 -1.71 -18.01 -2.63
CA ALA A 316 -0.50 -18.30 -3.36
C ALA A 316 -1.02 -19.00 -4.61
N VAL A 317 -0.78 -18.42 -5.78
CA VAL A 317 -0.65 -19.34 -6.92
C VAL A 317 0.41 -20.29 -6.40
N GLU A 318 0.01 -21.52 -6.10
CA GLU A 318 0.96 -22.60 -6.02
C GLU A 318 1.62 -22.59 -7.40
N GLU A 319 2.70 -21.82 -7.55
CA GLU A 319 3.90 -22.47 -8.01
C GLU A 319 3.99 -23.68 -7.09
N LYS A 320 3.73 -24.85 -7.65
CA LYS A 320 4.20 -26.09 -7.07
C LYS A 320 5.71 -25.94 -6.89
N VAL A 321 6.09 -25.33 -5.78
CA VAL A 321 7.36 -25.56 -5.14
C VAL A 321 7.17 -26.90 -4.45
N GLU A 322 7.28 -27.98 -5.23
CA GLU A 322 7.62 -29.28 -4.68
C GLU A 322 9.02 -29.17 -4.07
N THR A 323 9.12 -28.65 -2.85
CA THR A 323 10.27 -28.95 -2.01
C THR A 323 10.08 -30.36 -1.45
N GLY A 324 10.61 -31.34 -2.19
CA GLY A 324 11.11 -32.57 -1.57
C GLY A 324 10.37 -33.87 -1.89
N VAL A 325 10.10 -34.14 -3.17
CA VAL A 325 10.54 -35.43 -3.70
C VAL A 325 11.55 -35.12 -4.79
N SER A 326 12.78 -35.58 -4.58
CA SER A 326 13.87 -35.46 -5.53
C SER A 326 13.43 -35.92 -6.94
N LEU A 327 13.32 -34.97 -7.86
CA LEU A 327 13.54 -35.19 -9.28
C LEU A 327 14.55 -34.15 -9.75
N GLN A 328 15.69 -34.66 -10.18
CA GLN A 328 16.84 -33.91 -10.65
C GLN A 328 16.45 -33.00 -11.83
N GLY A 329 16.83 -31.72 -11.80
CA GLY A 329 17.32 -31.07 -13.02
C GLY A 329 16.72 -29.76 -13.56
N GLU A 330 15.78 -29.06 -12.91
CA GLU A 330 15.27 -27.79 -13.47
C GLU A 330 16.05 -26.54 -13.00
N GLU A 331 16.57 -25.78 -13.97
CA GLU A 331 17.49 -24.64 -13.78
C GLU A 331 16.75 -23.31 -13.55
N ARG A 332 17.32 -22.45 -12.68
CA ARG A 332 16.83 -21.10 -12.33
C ARG A 332 16.55 -20.23 -13.56
N VAL A 333 15.44 -19.50 -13.52
CA VAL A 333 15.04 -18.46 -14.49
C VAL A 333 15.31 -17.09 -13.87
N TYR A 334 15.94 -16.20 -14.65
CA TYR A 334 16.40 -14.87 -14.22
C TYR A 334 15.54 -13.76 -14.84
N SER A 335 15.57 -12.58 -14.24
CA SER A 335 15.10 -11.33 -14.84
C SER A 335 16.15 -10.75 -15.80
N PRO A 336 15.77 -9.94 -16.82
CA PRO A 336 16.72 -9.26 -17.71
C PRO A 336 17.70 -8.35 -16.95
N TYR A 337 17.30 -7.85 -15.78
CA TYR A 337 18.15 -7.00 -14.93
C TYR A 337 19.13 -7.79 -14.04
N GLU A 338 19.01 -9.11 -13.99
CA GLU A 338 19.87 -10.00 -13.19
C GLU A 338 20.99 -10.65 -14.02
N VAL A 339 21.07 -10.37 -15.32
CA VAL A 339 22.02 -11.01 -16.25
C VAL A 339 23.05 -10.02 -16.81
N ASP A 340 24.23 -10.51 -17.18
CA ASP A 340 25.32 -9.69 -17.73
C ASP A 340 25.03 -9.29 -19.20
N GLU A 341 24.51 -10.23 -20.00
CA GLU A 341 23.98 -9.97 -21.34
C GLU A 341 22.52 -10.39 -21.41
N GLU A 342 21.64 -9.45 -21.76
CA GLU A 342 20.23 -9.74 -22.00
C GLU A 342 20.02 -10.61 -23.25
N PRO A 343 18.94 -11.42 -23.32
CA PRO A 343 18.55 -12.07 -24.56
C PRO A 343 18.28 -11.05 -25.68
N GLN A 344 18.71 -11.38 -26.90
CA GLN A 344 18.57 -10.50 -28.06
C GLN A 344 17.69 -11.13 -29.12
N PHE A 345 16.68 -10.40 -29.57
CA PHE A 345 15.88 -10.78 -30.73
C PHE A 345 16.56 -10.26 -32.00
N PHE A 346 17.08 -11.18 -32.82
CA PHE A 346 18.01 -10.85 -33.91
C PHE A 346 19.22 -10.03 -33.43
N LYS A 347 19.23 -8.72 -33.65
CA LYS A 347 20.29 -7.78 -33.23
C LYS A 347 19.78 -6.71 -32.26
N GLY A 348 18.56 -6.86 -31.77
CA GLY A 348 17.89 -5.90 -30.92
C GLY A 348 17.35 -6.50 -29.64
N ASP A 349 16.68 -5.68 -28.86
CA ASP A 349 16.13 -6.00 -27.55
C ASP A 349 14.64 -6.42 -27.64
N ALA A 350 13.98 -6.50 -26.49
CA ALA A 350 12.53 -6.74 -26.42
C ALA A 350 11.70 -5.69 -27.17
N GLY A 351 12.19 -4.45 -27.31
CA GLY A 351 11.55 -3.41 -28.12
C GLY A 351 11.64 -3.69 -29.62
N THR A 352 12.78 -4.19 -30.10
CA THR A 352 12.91 -4.69 -31.48
C THR A 352 11.98 -5.88 -31.72
N PHE A 353 11.87 -6.80 -30.76
CA PHE A 353 10.92 -7.91 -30.84
C PHE A 353 9.47 -7.43 -30.98
N LEU A 354 9.04 -6.48 -30.16
CA LEU A 354 7.68 -5.92 -30.26
C LEU A 354 7.42 -5.30 -31.65
N ASN A 355 8.35 -4.49 -32.14
CA ASN A 355 8.15 -3.74 -33.38
C ASN A 355 8.28 -4.59 -34.65
N GLU A 356 9.29 -5.45 -34.73
CA GLU A 356 9.62 -6.17 -35.96
C GLU A 356 8.92 -7.52 -36.07
N TRP A 357 8.56 -8.14 -34.94
CA TRP A 357 7.85 -9.42 -34.92
C TRP A 357 6.40 -9.25 -34.48
N VAL A 358 6.19 -8.80 -33.24
CA VAL A 358 4.85 -8.83 -32.63
C VAL A 358 3.88 -8.01 -33.46
N TYR A 359 4.13 -6.72 -33.69
CA TYR A 359 3.22 -5.87 -34.45
C TYR A 359 3.16 -6.17 -35.96
N THR A 360 4.17 -6.86 -36.52
CA THR A 360 4.16 -7.32 -37.92
C THR A 360 3.19 -8.48 -38.13
N TYR A 361 3.13 -9.40 -37.17
CA TYR A 361 2.34 -10.64 -37.27
C TYR A 361 1.07 -10.62 -36.42
N LEU A 362 0.83 -9.54 -35.66
CA LEU A 362 -0.39 -9.30 -34.88
C LEU A 362 -1.60 -9.18 -35.80
N ARG A 363 -2.65 -9.93 -35.49
CA ARG A 363 -3.93 -9.89 -36.19
C ARG A 363 -5.00 -9.45 -35.22
N TYR A 364 -5.65 -8.33 -35.51
CA TYR A 364 -6.77 -7.90 -34.68
C TYR A 364 -7.89 -8.94 -34.71
N PRO A 365 -8.32 -9.51 -33.56
CA PRO A 365 -9.38 -10.51 -33.55
C PRO A 365 -10.74 -9.93 -33.96
N ASP A 366 -11.55 -10.70 -34.69
CA ASP A 366 -12.79 -10.22 -35.33
C ASP A 366 -13.82 -9.66 -34.33
N ILE A 367 -13.94 -10.27 -33.14
CA ILE A 367 -14.91 -9.87 -32.12
C ILE A 367 -14.54 -8.49 -31.53
N PRO A 368 -13.36 -8.29 -30.92
CA PRO A 368 -12.85 -6.98 -30.53
C PRO A 368 -12.88 -5.93 -31.64
N LEU A 369 -12.52 -6.31 -32.87
CA LEU A 369 -12.56 -5.43 -34.04
C LEU A 369 -13.98 -4.92 -34.33
N SER A 370 -14.98 -5.81 -34.30
CA SER A 370 -16.39 -5.47 -34.55
C SER A 370 -17.01 -4.61 -33.45
N GLN A 371 -16.50 -4.73 -32.22
CA GLN A 371 -16.99 -4.03 -31.04
C GLN A 371 -16.22 -2.75 -30.72
N GLY A 372 -15.16 -2.45 -31.48
CA GLY A 372 -14.33 -1.28 -31.24
C GLY A 372 -13.43 -1.40 -30.01
N ILE A 373 -13.25 -2.59 -29.46
CA ILE A 373 -12.47 -2.85 -28.24
C ILE A 373 -10.99 -2.67 -28.56
N GLN A 374 -10.30 -1.83 -27.79
CA GLN A 374 -8.87 -1.55 -27.84
C GLN A 374 -8.29 -1.70 -26.44
N GLY A 375 -6.99 -1.92 -26.32
CA GLY A 375 -6.35 -2.08 -25.02
C GLY A 375 -4.91 -2.54 -25.11
N THR A 376 -4.28 -2.73 -23.95
CA THR A 376 -2.92 -3.25 -23.83
C THR A 376 -2.94 -4.56 -23.08
N VAL A 377 -2.36 -5.61 -23.66
CA VAL A 377 -2.18 -6.91 -23.02
C VAL A 377 -0.74 -7.05 -22.56
N THR A 378 -0.52 -7.36 -21.29
CA THR A 378 0.80 -7.72 -20.77
C THR A 378 1.02 -9.22 -20.91
N VAL A 379 2.08 -9.61 -21.62
CA VAL A 379 2.44 -11.01 -21.86
C VAL A 379 3.78 -11.32 -21.21
N GLU A 380 3.82 -12.38 -20.40
CA GLU A 380 5.04 -12.96 -19.88
C GLU A 380 5.51 -14.13 -20.75
N PHE A 381 6.82 -14.29 -20.90
CA PHE A 381 7.43 -15.45 -21.55
C PHE A 381 8.87 -15.66 -21.08
N VAL A 382 9.44 -16.83 -21.32
CA VAL A 382 10.84 -17.16 -21.00
C VAL A 382 11.62 -17.37 -22.29
N VAL A 383 12.77 -16.72 -22.40
CA VAL A 383 13.79 -17.04 -23.40
C VAL A 383 14.74 -18.07 -22.80
N GLU A 384 14.74 -19.26 -23.39
CA GLU A 384 15.53 -20.41 -22.96
C GLU A 384 17.01 -20.28 -23.35
N LYS A 385 17.86 -21.14 -22.77
CA LYS A 385 19.31 -21.17 -23.07
C LYS A 385 19.64 -21.45 -24.54
N ASP A 386 18.72 -22.07 -25.26
CA ASP A 386 18.85 -22.34 -26.69
C ASP A 386 18.22 -21.24 -27.58
N GLY A 387 17.69 -20.19 -26.95
CA GLY A 387 17.02 -19.07 -27.60
C GLY A 387 15.52 -19.26 -27.86
N SER A 388 14.96 -20.44 -27.60
CA SER A 388 13.52 -20.66 -27.79
C SER A 388 12.68 -19.85 -26.80
N VAL A 389 11.46 -19.49 -27.20
CA VAL A 389 10.48 -18.82 -26.35
C VAL A 389 9.50 -19.86 -25.81
N THR A 390 9.39 -19.96 -24.49
CA THR A 390 8.52 -20.89 -23.76
C THR A 390 7.70 -20.14 -22.72
N ASN A 391 6.74 -20.83 -22.09
CA ASN A 391 5.94 -20.31 -20.98
C ASN A 391 5.25 -18.96 -21.29
N VAL A 392 4.78 -18.80 -22.52
CA VAL A 392 4.08 -17.59 -22.97
C VAL A 392 2.68 -17.55 -22.38
N ARG A 393 2.34 -16.49 -21.66
CA ARG A 393 1.00 -16.29 -21.09
C ARG A 393 0.65 -14.81 -20.96
N ALA A 394 -0.60 -14.46 -21.21
CA ALA A 394 -1.13 -13.16 -20.83
C ALA A 394 -1.28 -13.14 -19.30
N VAL A 395 -0.79 -12.07 -18.67
CA VAL A 395 -0.88 -11.86 -17.21
C VAL A 395 -1.75 -10.66 -16.84
N ARG A 396 -2.14 -9.85 -17.83
CA ARG A 396 -3.05 -8.73 -17.69
C ARG A 396 -3.63 -8.34 -19.05
N GLY A 397 -4.94 -8.15 -19.14
CA GLY A 397 -5.64 -7.66 -20.31
C GLY A 397 -7.13 -7.46 -20.00
N ASP A 398 -7.79 -6.60 -20.78
CA ASP A 398 -9.21 -6.25 -20.58
C ASP A 398 -10.14 -7.08 -21.50
N ASP A 399 -9.57 -7.92 -22.37
CA ASP A 399 -10.32 -8.76 -23.32
C ASP A 399 -9.56 -10.04 -23.67
N GLN A 400 -10.22 -11.19 -23.48
CA GLN A 400 -9.64 -12.53 -23.70
C GLN A 400 -9.19 -12.77 -25.14
N TYR A 401 -9.88 -12.22 -26.15
CA TYR A 401 -9.49 -12.43 -27.54
C TYR A 401 -8.21 -11.67 -27.89
N LEU A 402 -8.03 -10.47 -27.32
CA LEU A 402 -6.77 -9.73 -27.41
C LEU A 402 -5.63 -10.49 -26.71
N GLU A 403 -5.91 -11.11 -25.56
CA GLU A 403 -4.95 -11.92 -24.83
C GLU A 403 -4.50 -13.15 -25.61
N ASP A 404 -5.45 -13.91 -26.15
CA ASP A 404 -5.18 -15.12 -26.93
C ASP A 404 -4.31 -14.81 -28.16
N GLU A 405 -4.59 -13.69 -28.84
CA GLU A 405 -3.80 -13.27 -30.00
C GLU A 405 -2.38 -12.83 -29.63
N ALA A 406 -2.23 -12.07 -28.53
CA ALA A 406 -0.93 -11.64 -28.05
C ALA A 406 -0.05 -12.85 -27.67
N VAL A 407 -0.64 -13.83 -26.95
CA VAL A 407 0.01 -15.10 -26.63
C VAL A 407 0.38 -15.87 -27.88
N ARG A 408 -0.54 -15.99 -28.86
CA ARG A 408 -0.28 -16.70 -30.13
C ARG A 408 0.91 -16.13 -30.89
N VAL A 409 0.99 -14.81 -31.04
CA VAL A 409 2.08 -14.15 -31.78
C VAL A 409 3.43 -14.30 -31.08
N ILE A 410 3.45 -14.16 -29.75
CA ILE A 410 4.69 -14.26 -28.97
C ILE A 410 5.16 -15.73 -28.91
N SER A 411 4.24 -16.68 -28.80
CA SER A 411 4.56 -18.13 -28.86
C SER A 411 5.15 -18.56 -30.19
N ALA A 412 4.82 -17.85 -31.28
CA ALA A 412 5.36 -18.12 -32.61
C ALA A 412 6.75 -17.53 -32.85
N SER A 413 7.35 -16.84 -31.86
CA SER A 413 8.62 -16.13 -31.98
C SER A 413 9.77 -17.04 -32.47
N PRO A 414 10.62 -16.60 -33.41
CA PRO A 414 11.83 -17.30 -33.76
C PRO A 414 12.84 -17.26 -32.60
N LYS A 415 13.87 -18.11 -32.68
CA LYS A 415 14.89 -18.20 -31.63
C LYS A 415 15.66 -16.89 -31.44
N TRP A 416 15.84 -16.51 -30.20
CA TRP A 416 16.63 -15.38 -29.72
C TRP A 416 18.11 -15.79 -29.55
N LYS A 417 18.99 -14.81 -29.44
CA LYS A 417 20.26 -15.01 -28.73
C LYS A 417 19.92 -15.09 -27.23
N PRO A 418 20.34 -16.14 -26.50
CA PRO A 418 20.01 -16.32 -25.08
C PRO A 418 20.75 -15.31 -24.19
N GLY A 419 20.22 -15.08 -22.99
CA GLY A 419 20.89 -14.26 -21.98
C GLY A 419 22.11 -14.97 -21.37
N VAL A 420 23.04 -14.20 -20.83
CA VAL A 420 24.31 -14.69 -20.26
C VAL A 420 24.51 -14.11 -18.86
N LEU A 421 24.84 -14.97 -17.90
CA LEU A 421 25.24 -14.58 -16.54
C LEU A 421 26.48 -15.39 -16.15
N GLY A 422 27.54 -14.73 -15.70
CA GLY A 422 28.81 -15.37 -15.36
C GLY A 422 29.43 -16.14 -16.54
N GLY A 423 29.21 -15.68 -17.78
CA GLY A 423 29.66 -16.35 -19.00
C GLY A 423 28.86 -17.60 -19.40
N GLN A 424 27.82 -17.97 -18.65
CA GLN A 424 26.94 -19.10 -18.97
C GLN A 424 25.61 -18.63 -19.53
N LYS A 425 25.09 -19.36 -20.51
CA LYS A 425 23.74 -19.12 -21.04
C LYS A 425 22.70 -19.46 -19.96
N VAL A 426 21.78 -18.54 -19.72
CA VAL A 426 20.74 -18.65 -18.69
C VAL A 426 19.35 -18.41 -19.27
N ARG A 427 18.34 -18.91 -18.55
CA ARG A 427 16.93 -18.73 -18.90
C ARG A 427 16.48 -17.37 -18.38
N VAL A 428 15.81 -16.56 -19.19
CA VAL A 428 15.44 -15.19 -18.80
C VAL A 428 13.97 -14.93 -19.07
N LYS A 429 13.24 -14.41 -18.08
CA LYS A 429 11.80 -14.12 -18.16
C LYS A 429 11.56 -12.67 -18.57
N TYR A 430 10.81 -12.44 -19.64
CA TYR A 430 10.34 -11.11 -20.05
C TYR A 430 8.86 -10.91 -19.72
N SER A 431 8.48 -9.65 -19.53
CA SER A 431 7.11 -9.16 -19.48
C SER A 431 6.99 -7.98 -20.44
N VAL A 432 6.14 -8.08 -21.47
CA VAL A 432 6.02 -7.07 -22.52
C VAL A 432 4.57 -6.60 -22.71
N PRO A 433 4.33 -5.30 -22.92
CA PRO A 433 3.02 -4.78 -23.27
C PRO A 433 2.78 -4.87 -24.79
N VAL A 434 1.74 -5.59 -25.19
CA VAL A 434 1.25 -5.70 -26.58
C VAL A 434 0.01 -4.82 -26.73
N GLU A 435 0.13 -3.79 -27.55
CA GLU A 435 -0.93 -2.79 -27.72
C GLU A 435 -1.83 -3.06 -28.94
N PHE A 436 -3.14 -3.07 -28.72
CA PHE A 436 -4.16 -3.20 -29.77
C PHE A 436 -4.83 -1.84 -29.99
N ARG A 437 -4.50 -1.18 -31.11
CA ARG A 437 -5.12 0.08 -31.55
C ARG A 437 -5.80 -0.08 -32.90
N LEU A 438 -7.06 0.35 -33.01
CA LEU A 438 -7.74 0.45 -34.31
C LEU A 438 -7.30 1.74 -35.01
N ARG A 439 -6.82 1.61 -36.24
CA ARG A 439 -6.55 2.77 -37.09
C ARG A 439 -7.77 3.02 -37.97
N MET A 440 -8.30 4.25 -37.94
CA MET A 440 -9.30 4.65 -38.93
C MET A 440 -8.67 4.63 -40.32
N ARG A 441 -9.28 3.87 -41.23
CA ARG A 441 -8.89 3.87 -42.63
C ARG A 441 -9.22 5.25 -43.20
N LYS A 442 -8.22 5.99 -43.65
CA LYS A 442 -8.42 7.19 -44.48
C LYS A 442 -8.99 6.82 -45.83
#